data_AF-A0A2N2CPZ4-F1
#
_entry.id   AF-A0A2N2CPZ4-F1
#
_cell.length_a   1.000
_cell.length_b   1.000
_cell.length_c   1.000
_cell.angle_alpha   90.00
_cell.angle_beta   90.00
_cell.angle_gamma   90.00
#
_symmetry.space_group_name_H-M   'P 1'
#
loop_
_entity.id
_entity.type
_entity.pdbx_description
1 polymer ?
#
loop_
_entity_poly.entity_id
_entity_poly.type
_entity_poly.pdbx_seq_one_letter_code
_entity_poly.pdbx_strand_id
1 'polypeptide(L)'
;MTETNSDASIVGALRSKVEESDIKQYLKSALGGYTKSSVLDYLNLLRKQQQSTADTFVRNQQLLFDEKENLRKANEILKSKLVRSENNYCELSDSIKIHEIENGDFTPSDISALKSKISVLEDELIKSGNDKNFLEKQLEHQKSACDDFSQKLVLSEQEKFSLKELIKAELQKEKELSAVISRLSGTIAERDEEVSFLNSLLSEGRVAELVSKVNELTEQLSTQSEMLVTYNNESCLKQQTIEALIGENENLKQRIAELSRNCEELSHQSMKNLAACKALTEQLESEYKRSIVLIKERSTATMARLEAARKLDEADSKLTLMELQLKKQAALADTDAVYESAAKTDRISPQYDDTITAQETCS
;
A
#
# COMPACT_ATOMS: atom_id res chain seq x y z
N MET A 1 -19.70 95.47 -97.02
CA MET A 1 -18.99 96.74 -97.21
C MET A 1 -17.97 96.88 -96.09
N THR A 2 -16.73 97.15 -96.50
CA THR A 2 -15.58 97.67 -95.73
C THR A 2 -15.22 96.97 -94.42
N GLU A 3 -14.35 95.96 -94.56
CA GLU A 3 -13.26 95.74 -93.61
C GLU A 3 -12.33 96.96 -93.62
N THR A 4 -12.00 97.47 -92.43
CA THR A 4 -10.83 98.33 -92.23
C THR A 4 -10.00 97.74 -91.10
N ASN A 5 -8.84 97.22 -91.51
CA ASN A 5 -7.71 96.81 -90.69
C ASN A 5 -7.38 97.79 -89.55
N SER A 6 -7.17 97.26 -88.35
CA SER A 6 -6.33 97.90 -87.33
C SER A 6 -5.88 96.90 -86.26
N ASP A 7 -5.33 95.75 -86.64
CA ASP A 7 -4.55 94.91 -85.72
C ASP A 7 -3.10 95.42 -85.64
N ALA A 8 -2.94 96.64 -85.11
CA ALA A 8 -1.65 97.09 -84.64
C ALA A 8 -1.32 96.34 -83.35
N SER A 9 -0.26 95.53 -83.34
CA SER A 9 0.18 94.75 -82.18
C SER A 9 0.34 95.65 -80.95
N ILE A 10 -0.56 95.46 -79.97
CA ILE A 10 -0.67 96.25 -78.72
C ILE A 10 0.67 96.33 -77.98
N VAL A 11 1.50 95.29 -78.08
CA VAL A 11 2.84 95.22 -77.49
C VAL A 11 3.81 96.22 -78.13
N GLY A 12 3.67 96.51 -79.43
CA GLY A 12 4.48 97.50 -80.14
C GLY A 12 4.16 98.93 -79.73
N ALA A 13 2.89 99.24 -79.46
CA ALA A 13 2.47 100.56 -78.98
C ALA A 13 2.79 100.80 -77.49
N LEU A 14 2.85 99.74 -76.68
CA LEU A 14 3.26 99.83 -75.26
C LEU A 14 4.77 100.10 -75.11
N ARG A 15 5.61 99.62 -76.03
CA ARG A 15 7.07 99.84 -75.98
C ARG A 15 7.49 101.26 -76.36
N SER A 16 6.68 102.01 -77.10
CA SER A 16 6.97 103.40 -77.46
C SER A 16 6.52 104.42 -76.41
N LYS A 17 5.81 103.98 -75.36
CA LYS A 17 5.33 104.80 -74.25
C LYS A 17 6.29 104.65 -73.07
N VAL A 18 6.96 105.74 -72.69
CA VAL A 18 8.12 105.72 -71.76
C VAL A 18 7.71 105.92 -70.28
N GLU A 19 6.52 106.45 -69.99
CA GLU A 19 6.02 106.66 -68.62
C GLU A 19 4.87 105.72 -68.22
N GLU A 20 4.83 105.33 -66.95
CA GLU A 20 3.86 104.38 -66.39
C GLU A 20 2.42 104.92 -66.36
N SER A 21 2.27 106.25 -66.26
CA SER A 21 1.00 106.98 -66.38
C SER A 21 0.39 106.84 -67.78
N ASP A 22 1.24 106.95 -68.79
CA ASP A 22 0.92 106.86 -70.21
C ASP A 22 0.50 105.45 -70.62
N ILE A 23 1.13 104.42 -70.02
CA ILE A 23 0.76 103.01 -70.18
C ILE A 23 -0.61 102.74 -69.55
N LYS A 24 -0.88 103.24 -68.34
CA LYS A 24 -2.19 103.10 -67.68
C LYS A 24 -3.31 103.79 -68.47
N GLN A 25 -3.05 104.98 -68.99
CA GLN A 25 -4.04 105.71 -69.78
C GLN A 25 -4.28 105.02 -71.13
N TYR A 26 -3.24 104.47 -71.77
CA TYR A 26 -3.38 103.67 -72.98
C TYR A 26 -4.15 102.36 -72.73
N LEU A 27 -3.88 101.64 -71.63
CA LEU A 27 -4.68 100.46 -71.25
C LEU A 27 -6.14 100.83 -70.98
N LYS A 28 -6.40 101.98 -70.36
CA LYS A 28 -7.76 102.50 -70.10
C LYS A 28 -8.48 102.93 -71.37
N SER A 29 -7.76 103.43 -72.38
CA SER A 29 -8.33 103.79 -73.69
C SER A 29 -8.45 102.60 -74.64
N ALA A 30 -7.51 101.66 -74.60
CA ALA A 30 -7.43 100.51 -75.52
C ALA A 30 -8.28 99.33 -75.06
N LEU A 31 -8.37 99.07 -73.75
CA LEU A 31 -9.18 97.98 -73.18
C LEU A 31 -10.49 98.45 -72.54
N GLY A 32 -10.76 99.76 -72.57
CA GLY A 32 -11.96 100.36 -72.00
C GLY A 32 -11.92 100.37 -70.47
N GLY A 33 -11.73 101.54 -69.86
CA GLY A 33 -11.70 101.72 -68.42
C GLY A 33 -13.05 101.56 -67.74
N TYR A 34 -13.49 100.32 -67.49
CA TYR A 34 -14.71 100.05 -66.72
C TYR A 34 -14.51 100.34 -65.22
N THR A 35 -15.44 101.07 -64.60
CA THR A 35 -15.49 101.23 -63.15
C THR A 35 -16.18 100.02 -62.50
N LYS A 36 -15.85 99.71 -61.24
CA LYS A 36 -16.47 98.60 -60.49
C LYS A 36 -18.01 98.71 -60.48
N SER A 37 -18.56 99.92 -60.41
CA SER A 37 -20.02 100.16 -60.49
C SER A 37 -20.59 99.79 -61.85
N SER A 38 -19.97 100.23 -62.95
CA SER A 38 -20.42 99.91 -64.31
C SER A 38 -20.43 98.40 -64.60
N VAL A 39 -19.44 97.66 -64.08
CA VAL A 39 -19.41 96.19 -64.21
C VAL A 39 -20.53 95.55 -63.39
N LEU A 40 -20.79 96.03 -62.17
CA LEU A 40 -21.89 95.52 -61.33
C LEU A 40 -23.27 95.81 -61.92
N ASP A 41 -23.47 96.99 -62.52
CA ASP A 41 -24.72 97.34 -63.20
C ASP A 41 -24.95 96.48 -64.43
N TYR A 42 -23.90 96.22 -65.22
CA TYR A 42 -23.97 95.28 -66.34
C TYR A 42 -24.28 93.85 -65.88
N LEU A 43 -23.64 93.37 -64.82
CA LEU A 43 -23.95 92.05 -64.24
C LEU A 43 -25.38 91.96 -63.72
N ASN A 44 -25.92 93.03 -63.12
CA ASN A 44 -27.31 93.08 -62.68
C ASN A 44 -28.29 93.10 -63.87
N LEU A 45 -27.97 93.83 -64.94
CA LEU A 45 -28.74 93.80 -66.18
C LEU A 45 -28.73 92.40 -66.80
N LEU A 46 -27.56 91.75 -66.84
CA LEU A 46 -27.40 90.40 -67.35
C LEU A 46 -28.22 89.39 -66.54
N ARG A 47 -28.21 89.51 -65.20
CA ARG A 47 -29.05 88.68 -64.31
C ARG A 47 -30.53 88.88 -64.54
N LYS A 48 -30.99 90.14 -64.70
CA LYS A 48 -32.40 90.43 -65.03
C LYS A 48 -32.79 89.85 -66.38
N GLN A 49 -31.91 89.94 -67.37
CA GLN A 49 -32.14 89.36 -68.69
C GLN A 49 -32.18 87.83 -68.65
N GLN A 50 -31.27 87.20 -67.90
CA GLN A 50 -31.27 85.75 -67.67
C GLN A 50 -32.55 85.31 -66.96
N GLN A 51 -33.00 86.01 -65.92
CA GLN A 51 -34.24 85.71 -65.22
C GLN A 51 -35.45 85.84 -66.14
N SER A 52 -35.56 86.95 -66.88
CA SER A 52 -36.67 87.16 -67.83
C SER A 52 -36.71 86.11 -68.93
N THR A 53 -35.54 85.66 -69.40
CA THR A 53 -35.44 84.61 -70.41
C THR A 53 -35.87 83.26 -69.83
N ALA A 54 -35.44 82.95 -68.60
CA ALA A 54 -35.86 81.75 -67.89
C ALA A 54 -37.38 81.74 -67.64
N ASP A 55 -37.96 82.85 -67.17
CA ASP A 55 -39.40 82.96 -66.91
C ASP A 55 -40.21 82.80 -68.21
N THR A 56 -39.73 83.39 -69.32
CA THR A 56 -40.36 83.23 -70.64
C THR A 56 -40.27 81.79 -71.14
N PHE A 57 -39.13 81.14 -70.94
CA PHE A 57 -38.94 79.73 -71.31
C PHE A 57 -39.88 78.81 -70.53
N VAL A 58 -40.00 79.00 -69.21
CA VAL A 58 -40.93 78.23 -68.35
C VAL A 58 -42.37 78.44 -68.81
N ARG A 59 -42.77 79.68 -69.11
CA ARG A 59 -44.12 79.97 -69.62
C ARG A 59 -44.40 79.30 -70.96
N ASN A 60 -43.46 79.36 -71.89
CA ASN A 60 -43.59 78.72 -73.21
C ASN A 60 -43.65 77.20 -73.08
N GLN A 61 -42.85 76.63 -72.18
CA GLN A 61 -42.88 75.20 -71.87
C GLN A 61 -44.26 74.78 -71.31
N GLN A 62 -44.84 75.57 -70.41
CA GLN A 62 -46.17 75.30 -69.87
C GLN A 62 -47.25 75.35 -70.96
N LEU A 63 -47.23 76.37 -71.82
CA LEU A 63 -48.18 76.49 -72.94
C LEU A 63 -48.11 75.29 -73.89
N LEU A 64 -46.90 74.81 -74.21
CA LEU A 64 -46.71 73.63 -75.04
C LEU A 64 -47.26 72.35 -74.37
N PHE A 65 -47.12 72.23 -73.05
CA PHE A 65 -47.70 71.10 -72.32
C PHE A 65 -49.24 71.15 -72.32
N ASP A 66 -49.82 72.31 -72.09
CA ASP A 66 -51.28 72.49 -72.09
C ASP A 66 -51.87 72.22 -73.49
N GLU A 67 -51.20 72.71 -74.54
CA GLU A 67 -51.60 72.44 -75.94
C GLU A 67 -51.48 70.95 -76.30
N LYS A 68 -50.39 70.30 -75.89
CA LYS A 68 -50.20 68.85 -76.07
C LYS A 68 -51.33 68.05 -75.41
N GLU A 69 -51.74 68.43 -74.20
CA GLU A 69 -52.80 67.73 -73.48
C GLU A 69 -54.18 67.96 -74.12
N ASN A 70 -54.44 69.18 -74.62
CA ASN A 70 -55.66 69.47 -75.37
C ASN A 70 -55.74 68.67 -76.68
N LEU A 71 -54.64 68.59 -77.43
CA LEU A 71 -54.54 67.78 -78.64
C LEU A 71 -54.73 66.29 -78.34
N ARG A 72 -54.15 65.79 -77.24
CA ARG A 72 -54.35 64.42 -76.78
C ARG A 72 -55.83 64.13 -76.52
N LYS A 73 -56.53 64.99 -75.78
CA LYS A 73 -57.97 64.85 -75.50
C LYS A 73 -58.80 64.86 -76.78
N ALA A 74 -58.51 65.78 -77.71
CA ALA A 74 -59.19 65.84 -79.00
C ALA A 74 -58.97 64.56 -79.83
N ASN A 75 -57.75 64.00 -79.80
CA ASN A 75 -57.42 62.75 -80.49
C ASN A 75 -58.20 61.56 -79.92
N GLU A 76 -58.30 61.44 -78.59
CA GLU A 76 -59.10 60.39 -77.94
C GLU A 76 -60.60 60.48 -78.31
N ILE A 77 -61.14 61.70 -78.40
CA ILE A 77 -62.52 61.91 -78.88
C ILE A 77 -62.66 61.46 -80.35
N LEU A 78 -61.69 61.75 -81.21
CA LEU A 78 -61.74 61.31 -82.61
C LEU A 78 -61.61 59.78 -82.74
N LYS A 79 -60.74 59.14 -81.96
CA LYS A 79 -60.63 57.67 -81.92
C LYS A 79 -61.94 57.01 -81.52
N SER A 80 -62.59 57.50 -80.46
CA SER A 80 -63.88 56.95 -80.03
C SER A 80 -64.99 57.12 -81.09
N LYS A 81 -65.00 58.25 -81.82
CA LYS A 81 -65.91 58.45 -82.96
C LYS A 81 -65.62 57.50 -84.13
N LEU A 82 -64.34 57.25 -84.42
CA LEU A 82 -63.93 56.32 -85.46
C LEU A 82 -64.43 54.90 -85.14
N VAL A 83 -64.15 54.40 -83.93
CA VAL A 83 -64.62 53.08 -83.48
C VAL A 83 -66.13 52.95 -83.59
N ARG A 84 -66.87 54.00 -83.21
CA ARG A 84 -68.34 53.99 -83.36
C ARG A 84 -68.77 53.90 -84.81
N SER A 85 -68.11 54.62 -85.72
CA SER A 85 -68.40 54.56 -87.15
C SER A 85 -68.09 53.19 -87.72
N GLU A 86 -66.96 52.59 -87.36
CA GLU A 86 -66.57 51.24 -87.77
C GLU A 86 -67.60 50.19 -87.33
N ASN A 87 -68.07 50.28 -86.08
CA ASN A 87 -69.14 49.41 -85.59
C ASN A 87 -70.42 49.56 -86.41
N ASN A 88 -70.86 50.79 -86.69
CA ASN A 88 -72.05 51.03 -87.52
C ASN A 88 -71.89 50.45 -88.94
N TYR A 89 -70.69 50.52 -89.53
CA TYR A 89 -70.41 49.91 -90.83
C TYR A 89 -70.44 48.38 -90.78
N CYS A 90 -69.90 47.76 -89.72
CA CYS A 90 -70.00 46.32 -89.50
C CYS A 90 -71.46 45.88 -89.38
N GLU A 91 -72.25 46.56 -88.54
CA GLU A 91 -73.68 46.29 -88.36
C GLU A 91 -74.45 46.39 -89.69
N LEU A 92 -74.17 47.43 -90.50
CA LEU A 92 -74.80 47.59 -91.80
C LEU A 92 -74.40 46.48 -92.78
N SER A 93 -73.12 46.11 -92.83
CA SER A 93 -72.61 45.01 -93.64
C SER A 93 -73.30 43.69 -93.27
N ASP A 94 -73.42 43.40 -91.98
CA ASP A 94 -74.07 42.17 -91.52
C ASP A 94 -75.56 42.18 -91.85
N SER A 95 -76.24 43.32 -91.73
CA SER A 95 -77.63 43.46 -92.15
C SER A 95 -77.83 43.26 -93.66
N ILE A 96 -76.88 43.70 -94.50
CA ILE A 96 -76.91 43.45 -95.95
C ILE A 96 -76.78 41.95 -96.24
N LYS A 97 -75.82 41.26 -95.60
CA LYS A 97 -75.64 39.80 -95.78
C LYS A 97 -76.88 39.02 -95.37
N ILE A 98 -77.54 39.41 -94.28
CA ILE A 98 -78.80 38.78 -93.85
C ILE A 98 -79.88 38.96 -94.93
N HIS A 99 -80.04 40.17 -95.47
CA HIS A 99 -80.99 40.41 -96.55
C HIS A 99 -80.67 39.68 -97.86
N GLU A 100 -79.39 39.47 -98.18
CA GLU A 100 -78.97 38.64 -99.32
C GLU A 100 -79.33 37.16 -99.11
N ILE A 101 -79.21 36.64 -97.89
CA ILE A 101 -79.61 35.27 -97.53
C ILE A 101 -81.14 35.13 -97.56
N GLU A 102 -81.88 36.11 -97.05
CA GLU A 102 -83.35 36.07 -96.99
C GLU A 102 -84.02 36.18 -98.37
N ASN A 103 -83.40 36.87 -99.34
CA ASN A 103 -83.93 37.06 -100.69
C ASN A 103 -83.32 36.11 -101.74
N GLY A 104 -82.43 35.20 -101.35
CA GLY A 104 -81.83 34.22 -102.24
C GLY A 104 -82.80 33.09 -102.55
N ASP A 105 -83.09 32.84 -103.84
CA ASP A 105 -83.81 31.65 -104.28
C ASP A 105 -82.90 30.42 -104.11
N PHE A 106 -83.03 29.73 -102.97
CA PHE A 106 -82.24 28.52 -102.70
C PHE A 106 -82.69 27.36 -103.59
N THR A 107 -81.74 26.79 -104.33
CA THR A 107 -82.00 25.56 -105.09
C THR A 107 -81.99 24.35 -104.15
N PRO A 108 -82.61 23.21 -104.54
CA PRO A 108 -82.52 21.96 -103.79
C PRO A 108 -81.07 21.49 -103.54
N SER A 109 -80.14 21.85 -104.43
CA SER A 109 -78.70 21.61 -104.27
C SER A 109 -78.11 22.38 -103.10
N ASP A 110 -78.48 23.66 -102.95
CA ASP A 110 -78.01 24.52 -101.86
C ASP A 110 -78.52 24.01 -100.50
N ILE A 111 -79.76 23.55 -100.45
CA ILE A 111 -80.36 22.93 -99.25
C ILE A 111 -79.61 21.63 -98.87
N SER A 112 -79.26 20.80 -99.84
CA SER A 112 -78.47 19.57 -99.58
C SER A 112 -77.06 19.89 -99.09
N ALA A 113 -76.40 20.91 -99.67
CA ALA A 113 -75.09 21.37 -99.23
C ALA A 113 -75.13 21.92 -97.80
N LEU A 114 -76.16 22.70 -97.46
CA LEU A 114 -76.40 23.20 -96.11
C LEU A 114 -76.64 22.06 -95.11
N LYS A 115 -77.46 21.06 -95.44
CA LYS A 115 -77.67 19.89 -94.58
C LYS A 115 -76.38 19.11 -94.32
N SER A 116 -75.56 18.90 -95.35
CA SER A 116 -74.25 18.26 -95.19
C SER A 116 -73.34 19.08 -94.28
N LYS A 117 -73.32 20.41 -94.44
CA LYS A 117 -72.55 21.32 -93.59
C LYS A 117 -73.05 21.32 -92.15
N ILE A 118 -74.37 21.27 -91.93
CA ILE A 118 -74.97 21.16 -90.59
C ILE A 118 -74.52 19.85 -89.92
N SER A 119 -74.58 18.72 -90.64
CA SER A 119 -74.13 17.43 -90.09
C SER A 119 -72.66 17.45 -89.68
N VAL A 120 -71.78 18.06 -90.48
CA VAL A 120 -70.35 18.21 -90.14
C VAL A 120 -70.18 19.09 -88.90
N LEU A 121 -70.91 20.20 -88.81
CA LEU A 121 -70.86 21.11 -87.65
C LEU A 121 -71.41 20.44 -86.37
N GLU A 122 -72.43 19.58 -86.47
CA GLU A 122 -72.95 18.81 -85.34
C GLU A 122 -71.91 17.79 -84.83
N ASP A 123 -71.23 17.09 -85.73
CA ASP A 123 -70.14 16.17 -85.37
C ASP A 123 -68.96 16.91 -84.73
N GLU A 124 -68.59 18.08 -85.26
CA GLU A 124 -67.56 18.94 -84.66
C GLU A 124 -67.97 19.45 -83.28
N LEU A 125 -69.25 19.82 -83.09
CA LEU A 125 -69.78 20.25 -81.80
C LEU A 125 -69.71 19.13 -80.76
N ILE A 126 -70.12 17.91 -81.13
CA ILE A 126 -70.03 16.73 -80.25
C ILE A 126 -68.57 16.45 -79.88
N LYS A 127 -67.67 16.47 -80.86
CA LYS A 127 -66.23 16.26 -80.64
C LYS A 127 -65.65 17.32 -79.70
N SER A 128 -65.95 18.60 -79.96
CA SER A 128 -65.53 19.70 -79.09
C SER A 128 -66.10 19.59 -77.68
N GLY A 129 -67.33 19.11 -77.52
CA GLY A 129 -67.95 18.86 -76.22
C GLY A 129 -67.23 17.75 -75.44
N ASN A 130 -66.86 16.66 -76.12
CA ASN A 130 -66.10 15.57 -75.52
C ASN A 130 -64.70 16.00 -75.09
N ASP A 131 -64.00 16.77 -75.93
CA ASP A 131 -62.67 17.31 -75.62
C ASP A 131 -62.73 18.28 -74.43
N LYS A 132 -63.76 19.14 -74.37
CA LYS A 132 -64.00 20.03 -73.22
C LYS A 132 -64.18 19.23 -71.92
N ASN A 133 -65.04 18.21 -71.92
CA ASN A 133 -65.29 17.38 -70.75
C ASN A 133 -64.04 16.62 -70.30
N PHE A 134 -63.20 16.18 -71.25
CA PHE A 134 -61.93 15.54 -70.95
C PHE A 134 -60.94 16.51 -70.28
N LEU A 135 -60.82 17.73 -70.82
CA LEU A 135 -59.98 18.78 -70.25
C LEU A 135 -60.46 19.20 -68.85
N GLU A 136 -61.77 19.30 -68.64
CA GLU A 136 -62.37 19.65 -67.35
C GLU A 136 -62.04 18.59 -66.28
N LYS A 137 -62.12 17.30 -66.62
CA LYS A 137 -61.67 16.21 -65.73
C LYS A 137 -60.18 16.26 -65.42
N GLN A 138 -59.33 16.57 -66.40
CA GLN A 138 -57.90 16.76 -66.15
C GLN A 138 -57.64 17.94 -65.22
N LEU A 139 -58.36 19.04 -65.41
CA LEU A 139 -58.22 20.25 -64.59
C LEU A 139 -58.64 19.96 -63.15
N GLU A 140 -59.75 19.24 -62.93
CA GLU A 140 -60.19 18.80 -61.61
C GLU A 140 -59.14 17.92 -60.93
N HIS A 141 -58.57 16.96 -61.66
CA HIS A 141 -57.51 16.08 -61.14
C HIS A 141 -56.24 16.86 -60.75
N GLN A 142 -55.80 17.78 -61.62
CA GLN A 142 -54.64 18.64 -61.33
C GLN A 142 -54.91 19.55 -60.12
N LYS A 143 -56.13 20.08 -60.00
CA LYS A 143 -56.53 20.92 -58.88
C LYS A 143 -56.48 20.14 -57.55
N SER A 144 -57.04 18.93 -57.52
CA SER A 144 -56.94 18.04 -56.36
C SER A 144 -55.48 17.74 -56.00
N ALA A 145 -54.62 17.48 -57.00
CA ALA A 145 -53.19 17.25 -56.75
C ALA A 145 -52.50 18.50 -56.19
N CYS A 146 -52.83 19.70 -56.69
CA CYS A 146 -52.33 20.96 -56.15
C CYS A 146 -52.73 21.16 -54.68
N ASP A 147 -53.98 20.83 -54.33
CA ASP A 147 -54.47 20.92 -52.95
C ASP A 147 -53.72 19.95 -52.03
N ASP A 148 -53.53 18.70 -52.47
CA ASP A 148 -52.74 17.69 -51.73
C ASP A 148 -51.29 18.13 -51.52
N PHE A 149 -50.65 18.70 -52.55
CA PHE A 149 -49.28 19.21 -52.44
C PHE A 149 -49.19 20.43 -51.53
N SER A 150 -50.19 21.32 -51.57
CA SER A 150 -50.29 22.47 -50.68
C SER A 150 -50.40 22.02 -49.23
N GLN A 151 -51.24 21.01 -48.94
CA GLN A 151 -51.37 20.47 -47.59
C GLN A 151 -50.06 19.80 -47.11
N LYS A 152 -49.39 19.03 -47.97
CA LYS A 152 -48.08 18.44 -47.65
C LYS A 152 -47.02 19.49 -47.38
N LEU A 153 -47.04 20.61 -48.11
CA LEU A 153 -46.12 21.72 -47.88
C LEU A 153 -46.33 22.34 -46.49
N VAL A 154 -47.59 22.59 -46.10
CA VAL A 154 -47.92 23.12 -44.77
C VAL A 154 -47.45 22.18 -43.65
N LEU A 155 -47.68 20.88 -43.79
CA LEU A 155 -47.20 19.89 -42.81
C LEU A 155 -45.67 19.87 -42.72
N SER A 156 -44.98 19.89 -43.86
CA SER A 156 -43.51 19.94 -43.92
C SER A 156 -42.95 21.21 -43.26
N GLU A 157 -43.60 22.36 -43.44
CA GLU A 157 -43.22 23.61 -42.78
C GLU A 157 -43.41 23.56 -41.26
N GLN A 158 -44.50 22.95 -40.80
CA GLN A 158 -44.78 22.76 -39.37
C GLN A 158 -43.75 21.82 -38.72
N GLU A 159 -43.46 20.67 -39.36
CA GLU A 159 -42.42 19.74 -38.90
C GLU A 159 -41.05 20.43 -38.82
N LYS A 160 -40.69 21.21 -39.84
CA LYS A 160 -39.45 21.99 -39.87
C LYS A 160 -39.38 22.99 -38.72
N PHE A 161 -40.50 23.62 -38.34
CA PHE A 161 -40.54 24.52 -37.20
C PHE A 161 -40.30 23.77 -35.88
N SER A 162 -41.00 22.65 -35.65
CA SER A 162 -40.82 21.82 -34.46
C SER A 162 -39.39 21.28 -34.33
N LEU A 163 -38.77 20.83 -35.43
CA LEU A 163 -37.38 20.38 -35.44
C LEU A 163 -36.40 21.52 -35.07
N LYS A 164 -36.65 22.75 -35.54
CA LYS A 164 -35.83 23.91 -35.15
C LYS A 164 -35.94 24.22 -33.66
N GLU A 165 -37.12 24.09 -33.06
CA GLU A 165 -37.29 24.28 -31.62
C GLU A 165 -36.59 23.18 -30.82
N LEU A 166 -36.70 21.93 -31.27
CA LEU A 166 -36.00 20.80 -30.65
C LEU A 166 -34.47 20.99 -30.67
N ILE A 167 -33.90 21.38 -31.81
CA ILE A 167 -32.45 21.66 -31.92
C ILE A 167 -32.03 22.80 -30.98
N LYS A 168 -32.84 23.85 -30.83
CA LYS A 168 -32.53 24.93 -29.88
C LYS A 168 -32.52 24.43 -28.43
N ALA A 169 -33.47 23.57 -28.06
CA ALA A 169 -33.53 22.98 -26.72
C ALA A 169 -32.34 22.04 -26.45
N GLU A 170 -31.97 21.21 -27.43
CA GLU A 170 -30.79 20.33 -27.33
C GLU A 170 -29.49 21.14 -27.17
N LEU A 171 -29.31 22.19 -27.98
CA LEU A 171 -28.12 23.04 -27.92
C LEU A 171 -28.00 23.80 -26.59
N GLN A 172 -29.13 24.17 -25.97
CA GLN A 172 -29.14 24.74 -24.63
C GLN A 172 -28.74 23.71 -23.57
N LYS A 173 -29.28 22.49 -23.64
CA LYS A 173 -28.93 21.40 -22.73
C LYS A 173 -27.47 20.98 -22.86
N GLU A 174 -26.90 21.00 -24.06
CA GLU A 174 -25.49 20.72 -24.31
C GLU A 174 -24.58 21.76 -23.61
N LYS A 175 -24.94 23.05 -23.66
CA LYS A 175 -24.22 24.11 -22.93
C LYS A 175 -24.26 23.89 -21.41
N GLU A 176 -25.43 23.52 -20.88
CA GLU A 176 -25.58 23.22 -19.45
C GLU A 176 -24.71 22.03 -19.03
N LEU A 177 -24.71 20.95 -19.81
CA LEU A 177 -23.86 19.78 -19.58
C LEU A 177 -22.38 20.14 -19.67
N SER A 178 -21.97 20.94 -20.66
CA SER A 178 -20.59 21.43 -20.80
C SER A 178 -20.12 22.23 -19.58
N ALA A 179 -21.00 23.09 -19.02
CA ALA A 179 -20.71 23.82 -17.79
C ALA A 179 -20.57 22.88 -16.57
N VAL A 180 -21.43 21.87 -16.46
CA VAL A 180 -21.34 20.87 -15.38
C VAL A 180 -20.05 20.05 -15.48
N ILE A 181 -19.68 19.60 -16.68
CA ILE A 181 -18.43 18.86 -16.93
C ILE A 181 -17.23 19.71 -16.53
N SER A 182 -17.18 20.97 -16.96
CA SER A 182 -16.08 21.89 -16.63
C SER A 182 -15.93 22.08 -15.12
N ARG A 183 -17.05 22.22 -14.40
CA ARG A 183 -17.05 22.30 -12.93
C ARG A 183 -16.52 21.03 -12.29
N LEU A 184 -17.01 19.86 -12.71
CA LEU A 184 -16.57 18.56 -12.17
C LEU A 184 -15.08 18.32 -12.43
N SER A 185 -14.58 18.64 -13.64
CA SER A 185 -13.16 18.56 -13.95
C SER A 185 -12.32 19.47 -13.05
N GLY A 186 -12.80 20.67 -12.72
CA GLY A 186 -12.17 21.54 -11.74
C GLY A 186 -12.09 20.90 -10.35
N THR A 187 -13.20 20.33 -9.86
CA THR A 187 -13.22 19.63 -8.58
C THR A 187 -12.29 18.42 -8.55
N ILE A 188 -12.17 17.67 -9.65
CA ILE A 188 -11.24 16.54 -9.73
C ILE A 188 -9.79 17.04 -9.61
N ALA A 189 -9.42 18.10 -10.32
CA ALA A 189 -8.08 18.67 -10.23
C ALA A 189 -7.73 19.14 -8.81
N GLU A 190 -8.65 19.81 -8.13
CA GLU A 190 -8.48 20.20 -6.71
C GLU A 190 -8.24 18.99 -5.80
N ARG A 191 -8.94 17.87 -6.05
CA ARG A 191 -8.76 16.64 -5.26
C ARG A 191 -7.47 15.92 -5.56
N ASP A 192 -7.04 15.91 -6.82
CA ASP A 192 -5.74 15.34 -7.19
C ASP A 192 -4.60 16.13 -6.53
N GLU A 193 -4.71 17.46 -6.45
CA GLU A 193 -3.78 18.30 -5.68
C GLU A 193 -3.80 17.98 -4.17
N GLU A 194 -4.98 17.81 -3.57
CA GLU A 194 -5.13 17.41 -2.16
C GLU A 194 -4.49 16.04 -1.90
N VAL A 195 -4.73 15.05 -2.76
CA VAL A 195 -4.12 13.72 -2.66
C VAL A 195 -2.60 13.79 -2.82
N SER A 196 -2.10 14.59 -3.77
CA SER A 196 -0.66 14.81 -3.92
C SER A 196 -0.05 15.44 -2.68
N PHE A 197 -0.72 16.43 -2.08
CA PHE A 197 -0.29 17.05 -0.84
C PHE A 197 -0.28 16.06 0.33
N LEU A 198 -1.36 15.29 0.52
CA LEU A 198 -1.44 14.27 1.56
C LEU A 198 -0.37 13.19 1.38
N ASN A 199 -0.11 12.76 0.14
CA ASN A 199 0.98 11.84 -0.17
C ASN A 199 2.34 12.44 0.13
N SER A 200 2.56 13.73 -0.18
CA SER A 200 3.78 14.46 0.21
C SER A 200 3.92 14.44 1.73
N LEU A 201 2.87 14.81 2.47
CA LEU A 201 2.87 14.85 3.93
C LEU A 201 3.09 13.45 4.57
N LEU A 202 2.53 12.40 3.97
CA LEU A 202 2.77 11.01 4.37
C LEU A 202 4.19 10.56 4.06
N SER A 203 4.78 11.03 2.97
CA SER A 203 6.17 10.76 2.61
C SER A 203 7.17 11.62 3.40
N GLU A 204 6.73 12.76 3.92
CA GLU A 204 7.54 13.69 4.69
C GLU A 204 7.78 13.15 6.11
N GLY A 205 9.02 12.69 6.30
CA GLY A 205 9.72 12.63 7.58
C GLY A 205 9.10 11.71 8.62
N ARG A 206 7.99 12.10 9.23
CA ARG A 206 7.49 11.49 10.47
C ARG A 206 7.01 10.06 10.30
N VAL A 207 6.34 9.74 9.18
CA VAL A 207 5.91 8.36 8.91
C VAL A 207 7.10 7.50 8.50
N ALA A 208 8.01 8.01 7.67
CA ALA A 208 9.24 7.32 7.31
C ALA A 208 10.14 7.07 8.53
N GLU A 209 10.27 8.04 9.43
CA GLU A 209 10.95 7.94 10.73
C GLU A 209 10.28 6.91 11.63
N LEU A 210 8.94 6.92 11.72
CA LEU A 210 8.20 5.91 12.49
C LEU A 210 8.40 4.50 11.93
N VAL A 211 8.36 4.32 10.60
CA VAL A 211 8.63 3.04 9.95
C VAL A 211 10.07 2.60 10.20
N SER A 212 11.05 3.51 10.08
CA SER A 212 12.44 3.23 10.42
C SER A 212 12.60 2.81 11.87
N LYS A 213 11.89 3.48 12.80
CA LYS A 213 11.94 3.15 14.22
C LYS A 213 11.28 1.81 14.54
N VAL A 214 10.17 1.48 13.89
CA VAL A 214 9.51 0.17 14.01
C VAL A 214 10.46 -0.93 13.52
N ASN A 215 11.15 -0.73 12.42
CA ASN A 215 12.13 -1.69 11.91
C ASN A 215 13.30 -1.89 12.88
N GLU A 216 13.88 -0.79 13.40
CA GLU A 216 14.95 -0.84 14.40
C GLU A 216 14.51 -1.59 15.67
N LEU A 217 13.29 -1.31 16.18
CA LEU A 217 12.74 -2.01 17.33
C LEU A 217 12.46 -3.50 17.04
N THR A 218 12.07 -3.84 15.81
CA THR A 218 11.85 -5.23 15.39
C THR A 218 13.17 -6.00 15.35
N GLU A 219 14.24 -5.39 14.85
CA GLU A 219 15.59 -5.99 14.83
C GLU A 219 16.15 -6.15 16.25
N GLN A 220 15.95 -5.15 17.13
CA GLN A 220 16.30 -5.25 18.55
C GLN A 220 15.53 -6.38 19.24
N LEU A 221 14.25 -6.56 18.94
CA LEU A 221 13.45 -7.66 19.49
C LEU A 221 13.97 -9.03 19.01
N SER A 222 14.35 -9.14 17.73
CA SER A 222 14.93 -10.36 17.17
C SER A 222 16.23 -10.74 17.87
N THR A 223 17.16 -9.79 18.01
CA THR A 223 18.45 -10.03 18.71
C THR A 223 18.25 -10.38 20.18
N GLN A 224 17.31 -9.74 20.88
CA GLN A 224 16.95 -10.11 22.25
C GLN A 224 16.37 -11.52 22.34
N SER A 225 15.54 -11.93 21.38
CA SER A 225 14.97 -13.28 21.33
C SER A 225 16.07 -14.34 21.17
N GLU A 226 17.03 -14.10 20.27
CA GLU A 226 18.20 -14.97 20.10
C GLU A 226 19.04 -15.06 21.39
N MET A 227 19.32 -13.92 22.05
CA MET A 227 20.02 -13.92 23.34
C MET A 227 19.27 -14.73 24.40
N LEU A 228 17.94 -14.60 24.50
CA LEU A 228 17.14 -15.39 25.43
C LEU A 228 17.24 -16.89 25.17
N VAL A 229 17.24 -17.33 23.90
CA VAL A 229 17.46 -18.74 23.54
C VAL A 229 18.84 -19.21 24.01
N THR A 230 19.90 -18.40 23.79
CA THR A 230 21.25 -18.76 24.25
C THR A 230 21.35 -18.87 25.77
N TYR A 231 20.77 -17.92 26.51
CA TYR A 231 20.73 -17.98 27.98
C TYR A 231 19.91 -19.16 28.50
N ASN A 232 18.80 -19.49 27.86
CA ASN A 232 18.00 -20.63 28.24
C ASN A 232 18.75 -21.95 28.02
N ASN A 233 19.50 -22.07 26.92
CA ASN A 233 20.36 -23.22 26.66
C ASN A 233 21.49 -23.31 27.70
N GLU A 234 22.14 -22.20 28.04
CA GLU A 234 23.19 -22.16 29.08
C GLU A 234 22.64 -22.55 30.45
N SER A 235 21.45 -22.05 30.81
CA SER A 235 20.75 -22.41 32.04
C SER A 235 20.45 -23.91 32.10
N CYS A 236 19.98 -24.49 31.01
CA CYS A 236 19.74 -25.93 30.89
C CYS A 236 21.03 -26.75 31.10
N LEU A 237 22.15 -26.35 30.47
CA LEU A 237 23.44 -27.02 30.64
C LEU A 237 23.95 -26.91 32.09
N LYS A 238 23.81 -25.74 32.72
CA LYS A 238 24.16 -25.55 34.14
C LYS A 238 23.29 -26.43 35.04
N GLN A 239 21.99 -26.53 34.77
CA GLN A 239 21.08 -27.39 35.51
C GLN A 239 21.46 -28.87 35.38
N GLN A 240 21.77 -29.35 34.17
CA GLN A 240 22.28 -30.71 33.95
C GLN A 240 23.58 -30.98 34.71
N THR A 241 24.48 -29.98 34.75
CA THR A 241 25.74 -30.09 35.49
C THR A 241 25.50 -30.19 36.99
N ILE A 242 24.57 -29.39 37.52
CA ILE A 242 24.16 -29.46 38.94
C ILE A 242 23.58 -30.84 39.26
N GLU A 243 22.71 -31.39 38.41
CA GLU A 243 22.13 -32.72 38.60
C GLU A 243 23.20 -33.82 38.60
N ALA A 244 24.19 -33.75 37.70
CA ALA A 244 25.32 -34.67 37.68
C ALA A 244 26.15 -34.60 38.97
N LEU A 245 26.46 -33.38 39.44
CA LEU A 245 27.20 -33.17 40.69
C LEU A 245 26.41 -33.66 41.92
N ILE A 246 25.08 -33.48 41.94
CA ILE A 246 24.22 -34.03 43.00
C ILE A 246 24.30 -35.56 43.00
N GLY A 247 24.21 -36.20 41.83
CA GLY A 247 24.34 -37.64 41.70
C GLY A 247 25.70 -38.16 42.18
N GLU A 248 26.79 -37.47 41.82
CA GLU A 248 28.14 -37.81 42.30
C GLU A 248 28.26 -37.65 43.83
N ASN A 249 27.70 -36.58 44.38
CA ASN A 249 27.71 -36.34 45.83
C ASN A 249 26.93 -37.42 46.58
N GLU A 250 25.76 -37.84 46.08
CA GLU A 250 25.02 -38.96 46.67
C GLU A 250 25.79 -40.29 46.59
N ASN A 251 26.47 -40.57 45.48
CA ASN A 251 27.35 -41.73 45.36
C ASN A 251 28.51 -41.67 46.37
N LEU A 252 29.13 -40.50 46.55
CA LEU A 252 30.19 -40.30 47.54
C LEU A 252 29.66 -40.47 48.97
N LYS A 253 28.47 -39.95 49.29
CA LYS A 253 27.82 -40.17 50.60
C LYS A 253 27.57 -41.64 50.86
N GLN A 254 27.05 -42.38 49.87
CA GLN A 254 26.87 -43.83 49.97
C GLN A 254 28.21 -44.53 50.23
N ARG A 255 29.27 -44.14 49.49
CA ARG A 255 30.61 -44.71 49.67
C ARG A 255 31.20 -44.41 51.04
N ILE A 256 31.02 -43.19 51.55
CA ILE A 256 31.44 -42.82 52.91
C ILE A 256 30.68 -43.65 53.94
N ALA A 257 29.36 -43.83 53.78
CA ALA A 257 28.56 -44.65 54.69
C ALA A 257 29.00 -46.12 54.70
N GLU A 258 29.32 -46.69 53.53
CA GLU A 258 29.91 -48.04 53.42
C GLU A 258 31.27 -48.14 54.13
N LEU A 259 32.18 -47.20 53.88
CA LEU A 259 33.50 -47.18 54.49
C LEU A 259 33.42 -47.00 56.01
N SER A 260 32.55 -46.12 56.50
CA SER A 260 32.31 -45.95 57.94
C SER A 260 31.81 -47.24 58.58
N ARG A 261 30.85 -47.94 57.96
CA ARG A 261 30.38 -49.25 58.44
C ARG A 261 31.52 -50.27 58.48
N ASN A 262 32.35 -50.33 57.45
CA ASN A 262 33.51 -51.22 57.41
C ASN A 262 34.54 -50.89 58.50
N CYS A 263 34.77 -49.60 58.78
CA CYS A 263 35.67 -49.15 59.86
C CYS A 263 35.12 -49.54 61.24
N GLU A 264 33.82 -49.38 61.48
CA GLU A 264 33.16 -49.82 62.71
C GLU A 264 33.29 -51.33 62.90
N GLU A 265 33.07 -52.12 61.85
CA GLU A 265 33.19 -53.58 61.88
C GLU A 265 34.63 -54.03 62.17
N LEU A 266 35.63 -53.44 61.48
CA LEU A 266 37.05 -53.71 61.74
C LEU A 266 37.46 -53.30 63.16
N SER A 267 36.97 -52.16 63.65
CA SER A 267 37.20 -51.70 65.02
C SER A 267 36.63 -52.68 66.04
N HIS A 268 35.40 -53.16 65.83
CA HIS A 268 34.77 -54.18 66.66
C HIS A 268 35.59 -55.48 66.68
N GLN A 269 36.04 -55.94 65.52
CA GLN A 269 36.89 -57.12 65.41
C GLN A 269 38.24 -56.94 66.10
N SER A 270 38.85 -55.76 65.98
CA SER A 270 40.09 -55.40 66.68
C SER A 270 39.91 -55.43 68.20
N MET A 271 38.82 -54.83 68.73
CA MET A 271 38.50 -54.90 70.17
C MET A 271 38.29 -56.33 70.64
N LYS A 272 37.60 -57.17 69.86
CA LYS A 272 37.42 -58.59 70.17
C LYS A 272 38.76 -59.33 70.23
N ASN A 273 39.65 -59.09 69.27
CA ASN A 273 40.99 -59.65 69.27
C ASN A 273 41.81 -59.15 70.48
N LEU A 274 41.74 -57.87 70.82
CA LEU A 274 42.41 -57.31 71.99
C LEU A 274 41.92 -57.95 73.29
N ALA A 275 40.62 -58.15 73.45
CA ALA A 275 40.05 -58.85 74.59
C ALA A 275 40.54 -60.30 74.67
N ALA A 276 40.59 -61.01 73.54
CA ALA A 276 41.15 -62.36 73.47
C ALA A 276 42.64 -62.39 73.85
N CYS A 277 43.45 -61.43 73.37
CA CYS A 277 44.86 -61.30 73.76
C CYS A 277 45.03 -61.03 75.26
N LYS A 278 44.20 -60.16 75.85
CA LYS A 278 44.22 -59.91 77.30
C LYS A 278 43.88 -61.17 78.09
N ALA A 279 42.81 -61.88 77.72
CA ALA A 279 42.42 -63.14 78.36
C ALA A 279 43.54 -64.20 78.28
N LEU A 280 44.18 -64.35 77.11
CA LEU A 280 45.33 -65.23 76.95
C LEU A 280 46.52 -64.80 77.83
N THR A 281 46.77 -63.51 77.96
CA THR A 281 47.85 -62.97 78.81
C THR A 281 47.58 -63.25 80.29
N GLU A 282 46.36 -63.00 80.77
CA GLU A 282 45.93 -63.30 82.14
C GLU A 282 46.02 -64.80 82.43
N GLN A 283 45.60 -65.64 81.48
CA GLN A 283 45.73 -67.10 81.60
C GLN A 283 47.20 -67.52 81.69
N LEU A 284 48.08 -66.92 80.88
CA LEU A 284 49.50 -67.18 80.90
C LEU A 284 50.13 -66.74 82.24
N GLU A 285 49.78 -65.56 82.76
CA GLU A 285 50.24 -65.10 84.08
C GLU A 285 49.78 -66.01 85.22
N SER A 286 48.55 -66.51 85.15
CA SER A 286 48.00 -67.46 86.13
C SER A 286 48.78 -68.78 86.11
N GLU A 287 49.06 -69.34 84.93
CA GLU A 287 49.86 -70.55 84.79
C GLU A 287 51.32 -70.33 85.23
N TYR A 288 51.92 -69.16 84.95
CA TYR A 288 53.24 -68.82 85.50
C TYR A 288 53.22 -68.75 87.03
N LYS A 289 52.24 -68.09 87.65
CA LYS A 289 52.09 -68.05 89.12
C LYS A 289 51.89 -69.45 89.69
N ARG A 290 51.04 -70.28 89.07
CA ARG A 290 50.82 -71.67 89.46
C ARG A 290 52.09 -72.50 89.37
N SER A 291 52.85 -72.36 88.28
CA SER A 291 54.13 -73.02 88.10
C SER A 291 55.14 -72.61 89.17
N ILE A 292 55.22 -71.32 89.53
CA ILE A 292 56.06 -70.83 90.64
C ILE A 292 55.65 -71.48 91.97
N VAL A 293 54.34 -71.59 92.26
CA VAL A 293 53.84 -72.27 93.46
C VAL A 293 54.26 -73.73 93.47
N LEU A 294 54.05 -74.46 92.38
CA LEU A 294 54.46 -75.87 92.24
C LEU A 294 55.98 -76.04 92.42
N ILE A 295 56.79 -75.12 91.87
CA ILE A 295 58.24 -75.11 92.09
C ILE A 295 58.58 -74.90 93.57
N LYS A 296 57.92 -73.96 94.24
CA LYS A 296 58.11 -73.71 95.68
C LYS A 296 57.70 -74.91 96.52
N GLU A 297 56.53 -75.50 96.27
CA GLU A 297 56.03 -76.70 96.95
C GLU A 297 56.97 -77.90 96.74
N ARG A 298 57.45 -78.10 95.51
CA ARG A 298 58.46 -79.12 95.22
C ARG A 298 59.77 -78.84 95.96
N SER A 299 60.20 -77.58 96.01
CA SER A 299 61.39 -77.17 96.74
C SER A 299 61.24 -77.38 98.25
N THR A 300 60.11 -77.00 98.86
CA THR A 300 59.84 -77.20 100.29
C THR A 300 59.74 -78.69 100.63
N ALA A 301 59.08 -79.49 99.80
CA ALA A 301 59.06 -80.94 99.95
C ALA A 301 60.47 -81.54 99.86
N THR A 302 61.32 -81.03 98.94
CA THR A 302 62.72 -81.45 98.81
C THR A 302 63.54 -81.04 100.03
N MET A 303 63.35 -79.84 100.56
CA MET A 303 64.00 -79.38 101.79
C MET A 303 63.54 -80.19 103.01
N ALA A 304 62.25 -80.42 103.17
CA ALA A 304 61.71 -81.26 104.25
C ALA A 304 62.26 -82.68 104.18
N ARG A 305 62.42 -83.23 102.96
CA ARG A 305 63.08 -84.52 102.74
C ARG A 305 64.56 -84.51 103.15
N LEU A 306 65.31 -83.44 102.85
CA LEU A 306 66.70 -83.26 103.31
C LEU A 306 66.80 -83.11 104.83
N GLU A 307 65.86 -82.42 105.45
CA GLU A 307 65.82 -82.19 106.90
C GLU A 307 65.44 -83.47 107.66
N ALA A 308 64.53 -84.28 107.11
CA ALA A 308 64.26 -85.63 107.59
C ALA A 308 65.49 -86.54 107.45
N ALA A 309 66.23 -86.47 106.33
CA ALA A 309 67.48 -87.19 106.16
C ALA A 309 68.54 -86.77 107.19
N ARG A 310 68.68 -85.47 107.47
CA ARG A 310 69.57 -84.98 108.54
C ARG A 310 69.17 -85.47 109.93
N LYS A 311 67.87 -85.49 110.26
CA LYS A 311 67.39 -86.02 111.54
C LYS A 311 67.63 -87.53 111.67
N LEU A 312 67.56 -88.26 110.56
CA LEU A 312 67.94 -89.66 110.51
C LEU A 312 69.44 -89.83 110.78
N ASP A 313 70.30 -89.05 110.11
CA ASP A 313 71.74 -89.05 110.35
C ASP A 313 72.09 -88.68 111.80
N GLU A 314 71.40 -87.69 112.39
CA GLU A 314 71.55 -87.33 113.81
C GLU A 314 71.11 -88.48 114.72
N ALA A 315 70.00 -89.16 114.44
CA ALA A 315 69.55 -90.31 115.20
C ALA A 315 70.56 -91.47 115.11
N ASP A 316 71.09 -91.75 113.92
CA ASP A 316 72.14 -92.76 113.71
C ASP A 316 73.43 -92.40 114.47
N SER A 317 73.81 -91.12 114.50
CA SER A 317 74.97 -90.65 115.29
C SER A 317 74.75 -90.77 116.81
N LYS A 318 73.51 -90.64 117.28
CA LYS A 318 73.15 -90.75 118.70
C LYS A 318 73.08 -92.21 119.14
N LEU A 319 72.60 -93.08 118.25
CA LEU A 319 72.53 -94.53 118.45
C LEU A 319 73.96 -95.09 118.57
N THR A 320 74.85 -94.71 117.67
CA THR A 320 76.28 -95.06 117.74
C THR A 320 76.97 -94.51 119.01
N LEU A 321 76.60 -93.32 119.49
CA LEU A 321 77.12 -92.78 120.76
C LEU A 321 76.64 -93.58 121.99
N MET A 322 75.37 -94.01 122.02
CA MET A 322 74.83 -94.86 123.08
C MET A 322 75.44 -96.26 123.07
N GLU A 323 75.70 -96.83 121.89
CA GLU A 323 76.44 -98.09 121.74
C GLU A 323 77.87 -97.99 122.30
N LEU A 324 78.52 -96.83 122.16
CA LEU A 324 79.87 -96.59 122.69
C LEU A 324 79.90 -96.43 124.22
N GLN A 325 78.86 -95.82 124.80
CA GLN A 325 78.74 -95.64 126.26
C GLN A 325 78.42 -96.95 126.99
N LEU A 326 77.61 -97.83 126.38
CA LEU A 326 77.34 -99.18 126.90
C LEU A 326 78.61 -100.06 126.93
N LYS A 327 79.49 -99.93 125.93
CA LYS A 327 80.80 -100.63 125.92
C LYS A 327 81.78 -100.12 126.97
N LYS A 328 81.65 -98.87 127.44
CA LYS A 328 82.56 -98.25 128.42
C LYS A 328 82.22 -98.58 129.88
N GLN A 329 80.95 -98.84 130.19
CA GLN A 329 80.52 -99.25 131.54
C GLN A 329 80.78 -100.73 131.86
N ALA A 330 80.87 -101.59 130.84
CA ALA A 330 81.26 -102.99 131.03
C ALA A 330 82.74 -103.18 131.43
N ALA A 331 83.59 -102.16 131.26
CA ALA A 331 85.05 -102.28 131.46
C ALA A 331 85.56 -101.76 132.83
N LEU A 332 84.71 -101.24 133.71
CA LEU A 332 85.09 -100.60 134.98
C LEU A 332 84.77 -101.43 136.24
N ALA A 333 84.27 -102.66 136.07
CA ALA A 333 83.96 -103.58 137.17
C ALA A 333 85.13 -104.51 137.57
N ASP A 334 86.28 -104.47 136.86
CA ASP A 334 87.30 -105.53 136.92
C ASP A 334 88.70 -105.13 137.46
N THR A 335 88.92 -103.91 137.99
CA THR A 335 90.29 -103.43 138.32
C THR A 335 90.43 -102.60 139.60
N ASP A 336 89.90 -103.08 140.75
CA ASP A 336 90.18 -102.46 142.07
C ASP A 336 90.47 -103.50 143.19
N ALA A 337 91.06 -104.63 142.81
CA ALA A 337 91.74 -105.54 143.73
C ALA A 337 93.13 -105.87 143.18
N VAL A 338 94.17 -105.67 144.01
CA VAL A 338 95.57 -106.17 143.96
C VAL A 338 96.63 -105.20 143.36
N TYR A 339 97.65 -104.66 144.06
CA TYR A 339 98.22 -104.86 145.42
C TYR A 339 99.20 -103.71 145.80
N GLU A 340 99.18 -103.25 147.05
CA GLU A 340 100.42 -102.94 147.80
C GLU A 340 100.19 -103.09 149.32
N SER A 341 100.38 -104.30 149.86
CA SER A 341 101.11 -104.57 151.12
C SER A 341 101.19 -106.09 151.33
N ALA A 342 102.29 -106.70 151.74
CA ALA A 342 103.68 -106.29 151.91
C ALA A 342 104.44 -107.59 152.25
N ALA A 343 105.78 -107.60 152.18
CA ALA A 343 106.55 -108.68 152.78
C ALA A 343 106.33 -108.72 154.31
N LYS A 344 105.34 -109.51 154.74
CA LYS A 344 105.14 -110.28 155.98
C LYS A 344 103.64 -110.45 156.24
N THR A 345 103.04 -111.64 156.26
CA THR A 345 103.42 -113.03 155.88
C THR A 345 102.15 -113.88 156.14
N ASP A 346 101.99 -115.02 155.45
CA ASP A 346 100.88 -116.02 155.54
C ASP A 346 99.74 -115.85 154.52
N ARG A 347 99.00 -116.87 154.01
CA ARG A 347 99.14 -118.33 153.71
C ARG A 347 97.73 -118.80 153.24
N ILE A 348 97.66 -119.71 152.24
CA ILE A 348 96.55 -120.70 151.94
C ILE A 348 95.27 -120.09 151.27
N SER A 349 94.61 -120.59 150.19
CA SER A 349 94.27 -121.95 149.67
C SER A 349 93.82 -121.93 148.16
N PRO A 350 93.56 -123.09 147.49
CA PRO A 350 93.37 -123.27 146.03
C PRO A 350 91.92 -123.66 145.54
N GLN A 351 91.75 -123.84 144.19
CA GLN A 351 90.68 -124.55 143.42
C GLN A 351 89.41 -123.75 142.99
N TYR A 352 88.59 -124.01 141.94
CA TYR A 352 88.41 -124.92 140.77
C TYR A 352 87.22 -124.38 139.87
N ASP A 353 86.90 -125.07 138.75
CA ASP A 353 85.59 -125.12 138.01
C ASP A 353 85.12 -123.95 137.11
N ASP A 354 84.26 -124.10 136.08
CA ASP A 354 83.98 -125.17 135.09
C ASP A 354 83.02 -124.59 134.00
N THR A 355 83.26 -124.96 132.73
CA THR A 355 82.30 -125.38 131.67
C THR A 355 81.07 -124.58 131.12
N ILE A 356 80.99 -124.62 129.76
CA ILE A 356 79.87 -125.14 128.89
C ILE A 356 78.94 -124.17 128.10
N THR A 357 79.08 -124.27 126.74
CA THR A 357 78.07 -124.29 125.62
C THR A 357 77.14 -123.09 125.34
N ALA A 358 76.53 -122.89 124.17
CA ALA A 358 76.68 -123.31 122.76
C ALA A 358 75.52 -122.67 121.96
N GLN A 359 75.59 -122.74 120.61
CA GLN A 359 74.46 -122.91 119.67
C GLN A 359 73.44 -121.74 119.50
N GLU A 360 72.82 -121.46 118.35
CA GLU A 360 72.86 -121.95 116.97
C GLU A 360 71.91 -121.06 116.09
N THR A 361 72.18 -121.02 114.79
CA THR A 361 71.26 -120.97 113.62
C THR A 361 70.10 -119.98 113.42
N CYS A 362 70.10 -119.45 112.18
CA CYS A 362 69.01 -119.40 111.17
C CYS A 362 67.97 -118.25 111.09
N SER A 363 67.83 -117.79 109.83
CA SER A 363 66.89 -116.86 109.16
C SER A 363 67.15 -115.37 109.27
#